data_AF-A0A0L0NC90-F1
#
_entry.id   AF-A0A0L0NC90-F1
#
_cell.length_a   1.000
_cell.length_b   1.000
_cell.length_c   1.000
_cell.angle_alpha   90.00
_cell.angle_beta   90.00
_cell.angle_gamma   90.00
#
_symmetry.space_group_name_H-M   'P 1'
#
loop_
_entity.id
_entity.type
_entity.pdbx_description
1 polymer ?
#
loop_
_entity_poly.entity_id
_entity_poly.type
_entity_poly.pdbx_seq_one_letter_code
_entity_poly.pdbx_strand_id
1 'polypeptide(L)'
;MEAEAQCAELVRLGIVDGIVTDDSDTFLFGGTRVYKNMFNSNKFVECYLGVDLEKELSLSREQLISLAQLLGSDYTEGLPGVGPVTAVEILSEFPGKPGLEQFREWWTAVQSQNRPKEADASSPFRKKFRKSQATKLFLPLGFPNPAVYDAYIHPDVDSSAEPFQWGVPDLEGLRQFLMATIGWSKERTDEVLVPVIRDMNKRGVEGTQSNITRYFGGGVGVGAKEAFAPRQRAQGSKRMAAAVDKLRATATGDEAGGRVEGPSSKRRRTARREVVEDDEGSPVMDQRELESRVKALTKSVAANEPPETAIKLLDSLKKDASPTEEMLRATRAGVYVAKLRANPNKEIARSASELVIKWKKLVEQEKNSKLQKAKMGSPAPAAAGSSPAAPAAAGSAKKAFTGDAEKRKFDSDGVDIKRTDSNVRNQCIGLVYNGLAYRCTEPASDVIAKSVAVEQAVFDVYKGETADYKKKIRSLFSNLKTKSNKELGPRVMSGAIPPEKFAVMTDEDLKSEDQRKKDMELERENMKRAQVPMAEKSISDSLECGRCKKKKVSYTQAQTRSADEPMTTFCECMNCGNRWKFS
;
A
#
# COMPACT_ATOMS: atom_id res chain seq x y z
N MET A 1 21.54 -19.40 19.81
CA MET A 1 20.93 -18.96 18.53
C MET A 1 19.44 -19.26 18.54
N GLU A 2 18.63 -18.22 18.35
CA GLU A 2 17.16 -18.26 18.37
C GLU A 2 16.62 -17.96 16.98
N ALA A 3 15.59 -18.69 16.55
CA ALA A 3 15.09 -18.59 15.17
C ALA A 3 14.47 -17.20 14.89
N GLU A 4 13.71 -16.66 15.84
CA GLU A 4 13.09 -15.33 15.71
C GLU A 4 14.13 -14.21 15.63
N ALA A 5 15.22 -14.36 16.38
CA ALA A 5 16.35 -13.43 16.31
C ALA A 5 17.02 -13.48 14.93
N GLN A 6 17.23 -14.68 14.38
CA GLN A 6 17.78 -14.83 13.03
C GLN A 6 16.85 -14.24 11.97
N CYS A 7 15.53 -14.45 12.09
CA CYS A 7 14.55 -13.86 11.19
C CYS A 7 14.57 -12.32 11.24
N ALA A 8 14.66 -11.73 12.42
CA ALA A 8 14.80 -10.28 12.59
C ALA A 8 16.08 -9.76 11.94
N GLU A 9 17.19 -10.49 12.08
CA GLU A 9 18.46 -10.15 11.46
C GLU A 9 18.41 -10.22 9.93
N LEU A 10 17.79 -11.26 9.35
CA LEU A 10 17.60 -11.39 7.91
C LEU A 10 16.78 -10.23 7.31
N VAL A 11 15.76 -9.75 8.04
CA VAL A 11 15.00 -8.55 7.65
C VAL A 11 15.87 -7.30 7.74
N ARG A 12 16.69 -7.18 8.79
CA ARG A 12 17.62 -6.05 8.98
C ARG A 12 18.66 -5.98 7.86
N LEU A 13 19.17 -7.12 7.41
CA LEU A 13 20.10 -7.25 6.29
C LEU A 13 19.42 -7.01 4.92
N GLY A 14 18.08 -6.99 4.88
CA GLY A 14 17.31 -6.79 3.66
C GLY A 14 17.31 -7.99 2.71
N ILE A 15 17.66 -9.17 3.22
CA ILE A 15 17.66 -10.44 2.47
C ILE A 15 16.22 -10.96 2.31
N VAL A 16 15.37 -10.70 3.31
CA VAL A 16 13.95 -11.06 3.31
C VAL A 16 13.06 -9.82 3.49
N ASP A 17 11.88 -9.85 2.87
CA ASP A 17 10.94 -8.72 2.90
C ASP A 17 10.13 -8.61 4.21
N GLY A 18 10.07 -9.67 5.01
CA GLY A 18 9.35 -9.74 6.28
C GLY A 18 9.39 -11.15 6.90
N ILE A 19 8.86 -11.27 8.11
CA ILE A 19 8.88 -12.48 8.94
C ILE A 19 7.46 -13.05 9.00
N VAL A 20 7.32 -14.36 8.83
CA VAL A 20 6.04 -15.05 9.07
C VAL A 20 6.14 -15.77 10.40
N THR A 21 5.46 -15.25 11.41
CA THR A 21 5.42 -15.87 12.73
C THR A 21 4.17 -15.41 13.47
N ASP A 22 3.66 -16.28 14.34
CA ASP A 22 2.59 -15.95 15.28
C ASP A 22 3.12 -15.44 16.62
N ASP A 23 4.43 -15.53 16.82
CA ASP A 23 5.14 -15.10 18.02
C ASP A 23 5.37 -13.58 18.04
N SER A 24 5.15 -12.96 19.20
CA SER A 24 5.37 -11.54 19.42
C SER A 24 6.82 -11.19 19.74
N ASP A 25 7.63 -12.15 20.20
CA ASP A 25 9.00 -11.90 20.64
C ASP A 25 9.91 -11.45 19.48
N THR A 26 9.50 -11.74 18.24
CA THR A 26 10.16 -11.24 17.02
C THR A 26 10.32 -9.71 17.00
N PHE A 27 9.38 -8.95 17.62
CA PHE A 27 9.50 -7.49 17.73
C PHE A 27 10.58 -7.06 18.74
N LEU A 28 10.81 -7.88 19.78
CA LEU A 28 11.84 -7.64 20.80
C LEU A 28 13.24 -7.80 20.19
N PHE A 29 13.40 -8.74 19.27
CA PHE A 29 14.63 -8.93 18.48
C PHE A 29 14.82 -7.91 17.34
N GLY A 30 13.82 -7.06 17.07
CA GLY A 30 13.91 -5.98 16.07
C GLY A 30 13.23 -6.27 14.73
N GLY A 31 12.33 -7.26 14.67
CA GLY A 31 11.49 -7.51 13.50
C GLY A 31 10.64 -6.28 13.15
N THR A 32 10.78 -5.77 11.92
CA THR A 32 10.07 -4.55 11.48
C THR A 32 8.80 -4.85 10.67
N ARG A 33 8.69 -6.03 10.07
CA ARG A 33 7.53 -6.47 9.29
C ARG A 33 7.20 -7.91 9.61
N VAL A 34 6.05 -8.12 10.22
CA VAL A 34 5.62 -9.43 10.72
C VAL A 34 4.25 -9.76 10.14
N TYR A 35 4.14 -10.98 9.60
CA TYR A 35 2.93 -11.56 9.06
C TYR A 35 2.43 -12.63 10.01
N LYS A 36 1.26 -12.37 10.60
CA LYS A 36 0.61 -13.26 11.55
C LYS A 36 -0.57 -13.97 10.90
N ASN A 37 -0.83 -15.19 11.35
CA ASN A 37 -2.02 -15.97 11.01
C ASN A 37 -2.08 -16.37 9.52
N MET A 38 -0.90 -16.58 8.88
CA MET A 38 -0.79 -16.84 7.44
C MET A 38 -1.46 -18.16 7.02
N PHE A 39 -1.47 -19.16 7.91
CA PHE A 39 -2.02 -20.49 7.63
C PHE A 39 -3.47 -20.66 8.13
N ASN A 40 -4.10 -19.59 8.63
CA ASN A 40 -5.48 -19.65 9.06
C ASN A 40 -6.43 -19.70 7.84
N SER A 41 -7.64 -20.23 8.04
CA SER A 41 -8.68 -20.30 7.01
C SER A 41 -9.25 -18.93 6.60
N ASN A 42 -8.82 -17.86 7.29
CA ASN A 42 -9.15 -16.50 6.94
C ASN A 42 -8.53 -16.10 5.59
N LYS A 43 -9.28 -15.33 4.79
CA LYS A 43 -8.83 -14.86 3.47
C LYS A 43 -7.70 -13.83 3.52
N PHE A 44 -7.41 -13.26 4.69
CA PHE A 44 -6.44 -12.19 4.87
C PHE A 44 -5.42 -12.56 5.95
N VAL A 45 -4.17 -12.19 5.68
CA VAL A 45 -3.05 -12.30 6.63
C VAL A 45 -2.91 -10.98 7.37
N GLU A 46 -2.69 -11.03 8.67
CA GLU A 46 -2.47 -9.83 9.47
C GLU A 46 -1.02 -9.38 9.29
N CYS A 47 -0.81 -8.11 8.93
CA CYS A 47 0.51 -7.54 8.74
C CYS A 47 0.74 -6.42 9.76
N TYR A 48 1.79 -6.58 10.55
CA TYR A 48 2.22 -5.64 11.57
C TYR A 48 3.53 -4.99 11.15
N LEU A 49 3.56 -3.66 11.20
CA LEU A 49 4.72 -2.86 10.83
C LEU A 49 5.27 -2.13 12.06
N GLY A 50 6.56 -2.27 12.34
CA GLY A 50 7.24 -1.57 13.44
C GLY A 50 7.05 -0.05 13.39
N VAL A 51 7.03 0.53 12.19
CA VAL A 51 6.76 1.96 12.00
C VAL A 51 5.36 2.39 12.43
N ASP A 52 4.37 1.49 12.36
CA ASP A 52 3.01 1.78 12.81
C ASP A 52 2.93 1.60 14.34
N LEU A 53 3.66 0.65 14.94
CA LEU A 53 3.81 0.52 16.41
C LEU A 53 4.41 1.80 17.03
N GLU A 54 5.50 2.31 16.48
CA GLU A 54 6.12 3.54 16.95
C GLU A 54 5.20 4.76 16.78
N LYS A 55 4.50 4.87 15.64
CA LYS A 55 3.60 6.01 15.39
C LYS A 55 2.35 5.97 16.24
N GLU A 56 1.72 4.82 16.39
CA GLU A 56 0.41 4.72 17.04
C GLU A 56 0.55 4.55 18.56
N LEU A 57 1.53 3.78 19.03
CA LEU A 57 1.71 3.46 20.45
C LEU A 57 2.91 4.15 21.11
N SER A 58 3.78 4.81 20.34
CA SER A 58 5.01 5.44 20.87
C SER A 58 5.88 4.45 21.65
N LEU A 59 5.89 3.19 21.21
CA LEU A 59 6.67 2.10 21.77
C LEU A 59 7.87 1.81 20.87
N SER A 60 9.06 2.13 21.36
CA SER A 60 10.34 1.73 20.79
C SER A 60 10.69 0.28 21.18
N ARG A 61 11.68 -0.32 20.50
CA ARG A 61 12.19 -1.65 20.84
C ARG A 61 12.58 -1.79 22.32
N GLU A 62 13.25 -0.79 22.89
CA GLU A 62 13.64 -0.79 24.30
C GLU A 62 12.42 -0.78 25.25
N GLN A 63 11.35 -0.05 24.89
CA GLN A 63 10.10 -0.04 25.64
C GLN A 63 9.33 -1.35 25.48
N LEU A 64 9.38 -2.01 24.31
CA LEU A 64 8.80 -3.33 24.12
C LEU A 64 9.50 -4.40 24.97
N ILE A 65 10.83 -4.35 25.07
CA ILE A 65 11.61 -5.22 25.98
C ILE A 65 11.25 -4.94 27.44
N SER A 66 11.05 -3.67 27.79
CA SER A 66 10.60 -3.30 29.14
C SER A 66 9.18 -3.79 29.42
N LEU A 67 8.28 -3.79 28.42
CA LEU A 67 6.94 -4.40 28.51
C LEU A 67 7.02 -5.91 28.69
N ALA A 68 7.91 -6.60 27.96
CA ALA A 68 8.11 -8.04 28.08
C ALA A 68 8.51 -8.44 29.51
N GLN A 69 9.43 -7.70 30.15
CA GLN A 69 9.79 -7.92 31.56
C GLN A 69 8.62 -7.70 32.55
N LEU A 70 7.63 -6.87 32.20
CA LEU A 70 6.47 -6.60 33.05
C LEU A 70 5.33 -7.61 32.82
N LEU A 71 5.07 -7.99 31.57
CA LEU A 71 3.95 -8.83 31.16
C LEU A 71 4.29 -10.33 31.14
N GLY A 72 5.56 -10.63 30.96
CA GLY A 72 6.07 -11.97 30.68
C GLY A 72 6.37 -12.15 29.19
N SER A 73 7.42 -12.90 28.91
CA SER A 73 7.86 -13.39 27.60
C SER A 73 8.62 -14.71 27.79
N ASP A 74 9.19 -15.28 26.72
CA ASP A 74 9.88 -16.57 26.82
C ASP A 74 11.11 -16.53 27.77
N TYR A 75 11.68 -15.35 28.00
CA TYR A 75 12.83 -15.14 28.89
C TYR A 75 12.47 -14.67 30.30
N THR A 76 11.18 -14.43 30.58
CA THR A 76 10.75 -13.92 31.89
C THR A 76 9.29 -14.23 32.18
N GLU A 77 8.99 -14.69 33.39
CA GLU A 77 7.60 -14.99 33.80
C GLU A 77 6.72 -13.73 33.90
N GLY A 78 7.33 -12.54 33.95
CA GLY A 78 6.62 -11.28 34.14
C GLY A 78 6.19 -11.04 35.58
N LEU A 79 5.40 -9.98 35.80
CA LEU A 79 4.93 -9.58 37.12
C LEU A 79 3.48 -10.03 37.37
N PRO A 80 3.20 -10.78 38.46
CA PRO A 80 1.84 -11.20 38.79
C PRO A 80 0.89 -10.01 38.95
N GLY A 81 -0.24 -10.05 38.24
CA GLY A 81 -1.28 -9.01 38.33
C GLY A 81 -0.97 -7.71 37.56
N VAL A 82 0.12 -7.69 36.78
CA VAL A 82 0.42 -6.62 35.83
C VAL A 82 -0.07 -7.02 34.44
N GLY A 83 -1.15 -6.37 33.97
CA GLY A 83 -1.65 -6.55 32.62
C GLY A 83 -1.18 -5.44 31.65
N PRO A 84 -1.53 -5.52 30.36
CA PRO A 84 -1.05 -4.59 29.32
C PRO A 84 -1.30 -3.12 29.63
N VAL A 85 -2.48 -2.78 30.18
CA VAL A 85 -2.81 -1.40 30.55
C VAL A 85 -1.90 -0.89 31.68
N THR A 86 -1.70 -1.72 32.70
CA THR A 86 -0.87 -1.37 33.86
C THR A 86 0.60 -1.26 33.46
N ALA A 87 1.09 -2.15 32.58
CA ALA A 87 2.47 -2.11 32.11
C ALA A 87 2.78 -0.82 31.34
N VAL A 88 1.88 -0.40 30.44
CA VAL A 88 2.04 0.89 29.73
C VAL A 88 1.93 2.09 30.69
N GLU A 89 1.06 2.02 31.71
CA GLU A 89 0.99 3.06 32.75
C GLU A 89 2.32 3.16 33.54
N ILE A 90 2.95 2.03 33.89
CA ILE A 90 4.28 2.01 34.56
C ILE A 90 5.32 2.69 33.67
N LEU A 91 5.42 2.31 32.39
CA LEU A 91 6.39 2.92 31.47
C LEU A 91 6.11 4.41 31.23
N SER A 92 4.86 4.84 31.25
CA SER A 92 4.49 6.26 31.14
C SER A 92 4.85 7.09 32.37
N GLU A 93 5.01 6.44 33.53
CA GLU A 93 5.37 7.09 34.79
C GLU A 93 6.88 7.10 35.04
N PHE A 94 7.58 6.08 34.52
CA PHE A 94 9.02 5.91 34.62
C PHE A 94 9.63 5.80 33.22
N PRO A 95 9.81 6.93 32.51
CA PRO A 95 10.35 6.92 31.15
C PRO A 95 11.87 6.64 31.13
N GLY A 96 12.34 6.10 30.01
CA GLY A 96 13.77 5.92 29.70
C GLY A 96 14.34 4.54 30.04
N LYS A 97 15.63 4.35 29.71
CA LYS A 97 16.39 3.10 29.92
C LYS A 97 16.38 2.61 31.38
N PRO A 98 16.63 3.44 32.40
CA PRO A 98 16.55 3.02 33.80
C PRO A 98 15.10 2.98 34.34
N GLY A 99 14.07 3.07 33.48
CA GLY A 99 12.68 3.19 33.92
C GLY A 99 12.22 2.05 34.83
N LEU A 100 12.60 0.81 34.51
CA LEU A 100 12.27 -0.36 35.34
C LEU A 100 13.06 -0.41 36.65
N GLU A 101 14.30 0.08 36.67
CA GLU A 101 15.11 0.19 37.87
C GLU A 101 14.52 1.23 38.83
N GLN A 102 14.13 2.39 38.32
CA GLN A 102 13.44 3.42 39.10
C GLN A 102 12.10 2.94 39.65
N PHE A 103 11.36 2.15 38.86
CA PHE A 103 10.13 1.52 39.31
C PHE A 103 10.39 0.53 40.46
N ARG A 104 11.44 -0.30 40.35
CA ARG A 104 11.86 -1.23 41.41
C ARG A 104 12.24 -0.47 42.68
N GLU A 105 13.12 0.53 42.60
CA GLU A 105 13.53 1.35 43.73
C GLU A 105 12.33 2.02 44.41
N TRP A 106 11.44 2.59 43.61
CA TRP A 106 10.20 3.18 44.09
C TRP A 106 9.34 2.16 44.84
N TRP A 107 9.14 0.98 44.27
CA TRP A 107 8.29 -0.05 44.87
C TRP A 107 8.90 -0.63 46.15
N THR A 108 10.22 -0.89 46.17
CA THR A 108 10.94 -1.31 47.38
C THR A 108 10.81 -0.27 48.49
N ALA A 109 10.91 1.03 48.17
CA ALA A 109 10.71 2.11 49.14
C ALA A 109 9.27 2.17 49.68
N VAL A 110 8.28 1.79 48.86
CA VAL A 110 6.87 1.70 49.26
C VAL A 110 6.62 0.47 50.15
N GLN A 111 7.18 -0.69 49.80
CA GLN A 111 7.03 -1.93 50.57
C GLN A 111 7.74 -1.89 51.93
N SER A 112 8.91 -1.25 51.99
CA SER A 112 9.67 -1.03 53.24
C SER A 112 9.08 0.07 54.14
N GLN A 113 7.94 0.66 53.77
CA GLN A 113 7.30 1.81 54.44
C GLN A 113 8.20 3.05 54.59
N ASN A 114 9.33 3.11 53.86
CA ASN A 114 10.31 4.18 53.95
C ASN A 114 9.88 5.46 53.19
N ARG A 115 8.74 5.41 52.47
CA ARG A 115 8.19 6.55 51.72
C ARG A 115 6.77 6.94 52.17
N PRO A 116 6.57 8.15 52.72
CA PRO A 116 5.25 8.65 53.13
C PRO A 116 4.25 8.70 51.96
N LYS A 117 2.95 8.56 52.25
CA LYS A 117 1.86 8.55 51.24
C LYS A 117 1.73 9.90 50.53
N GLU A 118 2.16 10.95 51.21
CA GLU A 118 2.15 12.35 50.79
C GLU A 118 3.15 12.61 49.66
N ALA A 119 4.27 11.86 49.62
CA ALA A 119 5.31 12.02 48.59
C ALA A 119 4.91 11.48 47.21
N ASP A 120 3.87 10.64 47.14
CA ASP A 120 3.26 10.16 45.89
C ASP A 120 1.91 10.85 45.62
N ALA A 121 1.63 11.96 46.34
CA ALA A 121 0.37 12.66 46.19
C ALA A 121 0.17 13.31 44.81
N SER A 122 1.29 13.58 44.12
CA SER A 122 1.37 14.23 42.81
C SER A 122 0.93 13.35 41.64
N SER A 123 1.03 12.02 41.75
CA SER A 123 0.70 11.10 40.66
C SER A 123 -0.56 10.27 40.99
N PRO A 124 -1.68 10.47 40.27
CA PRO A 124 -2.90 9.68 40.44
C PRO A 124 -2.67 8.18 40.23
N PHE A 125 -1.70 7.82 39.38
CA PHE A 125 -1.29 6.44 39.14
C PHE A 125 -0.66 5.82 40.39
N ARG A 126 0.37 6.45 40.96
CA ARG A 126 1.10 5.94 42.14
C ARG A 126 0.18 5.69 43.34
N LYS A 127 -0.81 6.57 43.56
CA LYS A 127 -1.86 6.35 44.58
C LYS A 127 -2.69 5.10 44.33
N LYS A 128 -3.19 4.93 43.10
CA LYS A 128 -4.04 3.79 42.72
C LYS A 128 -3.25 2.49 42.73
N PHE A 129 -2.04 2.52 42.18
CA PHE A 129 -1.14 1.37 42.10
C PHE A 129 -0.74 0.89 43.51
N ARG A 130 -0.37 1.81 44.41
CA ARG A 130 -0.13 1.49 45.83
C ARG A 130 -1.38 0.88 46.48
N LYS A 131 -2.57 1.41 46.22
CA LYS A 131 -3.81 0.87 46.81
C LYS A 131 -4.18 -0.52 46.28
N SER A 132 -3.91 -0.81 45.00
CA SER A 132 -4.33 -2.06 44.35
C SER A 132 -3.31 -3.18 44.45
N GLN A 133 -2.02 -2.86 44.42
CA GLN A 133 -0.93 -3.84 44.29
C GLN A 133 -0.07 -3.99 45.56
N ALA A 134 -0.21 -3.13 46.58
CA ALA A 134 0.68 -3.16 47.76
C ALA A 134 0.73 -4.50 48.49
N THR A 135 -0.34 -5.29 48.45
CA THR A 135 -0.41 -6.62 49.08
C THR A 135 -0.30 -7.79 48.10
N LYS A 136 -0.24 -7.50 46.79
CA LYS A 136 -0.35 -8.52 45.72
C LYS A 136 0.89 -8.65 44.86
N LEU A 137 1.63 -7.56 44.69
CA LEU A 137 2.80 -7.52 43.82
C LEU A 137 4.08 -7.58 44.65
N PHE A 138 4.77 -8.71 44.56
CA PHE A 138 6.12 -8.90 45.07
C PHE A 138 7.07 -8.89 43.89
N LEU A 139 8.06 -7.99 43.92
CA LEU A 139 9.09 -7.96 42.89
C LEU A 139 10.12 -9.06 43.19
N PRO A 140 10.48 -9.90 42.20
CA PRO A 140 11.60 -10.82 42.33
C PRO A 140 12.89 -10.05 42.66
N LEU A 141 13.79 -10.65 43.45
CA LEU A 141 15.03 -10.00 43.87
C LEU A 141 15.91 -9.58 42.67
N GLY A 142 15.86 -10.33 41.57
CA GLY A 142 16.57 -10.07 40.32
C GLY A 142 15.81 -9.23 39.30
N PHE A 143 14.69 -8.60 39.65
CA PHE A 143 13.95 -7.73 38.74
C PHE A 143 14.45 -6.28 38.81
N PRO A 144 14.65 -5.57 37.68
CA PRO A 144 14.67 -6.08 36.30
C PRO A 144 15.93 -6.92 36.04
N ASN A 145 15.82 -7.95 35.19
CA ASN A 145 16.95 -8.84 34.90
C ASN A 145 17.73 -8.31 33.68
N PRO A 146 18.98 -7.83 33.85
CA PRO A 146 19.77 -7.29 32.74
C PRO A 146 20.11 -8.35 31.69
N ALA A 147 20.19 -9.64 32.06
CA ALA A 147 20.47 -10.72 31.11
C ALA A 147 19.34 -10.90 30.10
N VAL A 148 18.08 -10.69 30.51
CA VAL A 148 16.91 -10.75 29.61
C VAL A 148 16.96 -9.60 28.62
N TYR A 149 17.31 -8.40 29.09
CA TYR A 149 17.46 -7.24 28.23
C TYR A 149 18.57 -7.45 27.19
N ASP A 150 19.72 -7.95 27.63
CA ASP A 150 20.87 -8.21 26.76
C ASP A 150 20.57 -9.31 25.74
N ALA A 151 19.90 -10.40 26.14
CA ALA A 151 19.49 -11.47 25.23
C ALA A 151 18.60 -10.97 24.08
N TYR A 152 17.70 -10.02 24.33
CA TYR A 152 16.86 -9.44 23.27
C TYR A 152 17.58 -8.38 22.44
N ILE A 153 18.50 -7.59 23.01
CA ILE A 153 19.22 -6.53 22.28
C ILE A 153 20.37 -7.08 21.44
N HIS A 154 21.17 -7.98 22.01
CA HIS A 154 22.35 -8.58 21.40
C HIS A 154 22.17 -10.11 21.27
N PRO A 155 21.18 -10.59 20.48
CA PRO A 155 21.02 -12.01 20.26
C PRO A 155 22.20 -12.58 19.45
N ASP A 156 22.51 -13.85 19.70
CA ASP A 156 23.50 -14.61 18.94
C ASP A 156 22.89 -15.04 17.59
N VAL A 157 23.28 -14.35 16.51
CA VAL A 157 22.75 -14.48 15.15
C VAL A 157 23.88 -14.52 14.11
N ASP A 158 23.62 -15.20 13.00
CA ASP A 158 24.49 -15.16 11.82
C ASP A 158 24.22 -13.89 11.01
N SER A 159 25.27 -13.09 10.80
CA SER A 159 25.23 -11.83 10.06
C SER A 159 25.63 -11.97 8.59
N SER A 160 25.71 -13.20 8.06
CA SER A 160 26.02 -13.47 6.66
C SER A 160 25.01 -12.80 5.72
N ALA A 161 25.52 -12.08 4.72
CA ALA A 161 24.73 -11.41 3.68
C ALA A 161 24.56 -12.29 2.41
N GLU A 162 24.89 -13.58 2.49
CA GLU A 162 24.79 -14.48 1.35
C GLU A 162 23.32 -14.64 0.89
N PRO A 163 23.03 -14.48 -0.41
CA PRO A 163 21.68 -14.62 -0.91
C PRO A 163 21.21 -16.08 -0.87
N PHE A 164 19.96 -16.29 -0.50
CA PHE A 164 19.35 -17.61 -0.56
C PHE A 164 19.29 -18.15 -1.99
N GLN A 165 19.43 -19.47 -2.11
CA GLN A 165 19.25 -20.21 -3.35
C GLN A 165 18.01 -21.09 -3.23
N TRP A 166 17.14 -21.02 -4.23
CA TRP A 166 15.93 -21.84 -4.30
C TRP A 166 16.12 -22.93 -5.36
N GLY A 167 16.15 -24.18 -4.91
CA GLY A 167 16.21 -25.35 -5.79
C GLY A 167 14.86 -25.71 -6.41
N VAL A 168 14.88 -26.63 -7.36
CA VAL A 168 13.67 -27.25 -7.92
C VAL A 168 13.27 -28.43 -7.03
N PRO A 169 11.98 -28.55 -6.63
CA PRO A 169 11.52 -29.69 -5.82
C PRO A 169 11.76 -31.03 -6.50
N ASP A 170 12.38 -31.98 -5.80
CA ASP A 170 12.53 -33.36 -6.26
C ASP A 170 11.22 -34.15 -6.05
N LEU A 171 10.48 -34.35 -7.15
CA LEU A 171 9.20 -35.06 -7.16
C LEU A 171 9.31 -36.50 -6.67
N GLU A 172 10.36 -37.22 -7.07
CA GLU A 172 10.45 -38.65 -6.77
C GLU A 172 10.87 -38.86 -5.32
N GLY A 173 11.81 -38.04 -4.82
CA GLY A 173 12.15 -37.99 -3.40
C GLY A 173 10.95 -37.62 -2.51
N LEU A 174 10.15 -36.62 -2.92
CA LEU A 174 8.96 -36.22 -2.16
C LEU A 174 7.88 -37.32 -2.14
N ARG A 175 7.68 -38.04 -3.24
CA ARG A 175 6.76 -39.20 -3.29
C ARG A 175 7.17 -40.29 -2.32
N GLN A 176 8.45 -40.68 -2.34
CA GLN A 176 8.98 -41.70 -1.46
C GLN A 176 8.89 -41.27 0.02
N PHE A 177 9.21 -40.01 0.31
CA PHE A 177 9.12 -39.45 1.65
C PHE A 177 7.68 -39.42 2.17
N LEU A 178 6.72 -38.95 1.38
CA LEU A 178 5.32 -38.85 1.80
C LEU A 178 4.66 -40.23 1.90
N MET A 179 5.05 -41.19 1.04
CA MET A 179 4.63 -42.58 1.17
C MET A 179 5.14 -43.20 2.47
N ALA A 180 6.42 -42.98 2.82
CA ALA A 180 7.02 -43.56 4.02
C ALA A 180 6.53 -42.90 5.33
N THR A 181 6.31 -41.59 5.33
CA THR A 181 6.04 -40.82 6.56
C THR A 181 4.56 -40.73 6.90
N ILE A 182 3.72 -40.50 5.88
CA ILE A 182 2.28 -40.25 6.05
C ILE A 182 1.40 -41.24 5.27
N GLY A 183 2.00 -42.21 4.57
CA GLY A 183 1.28 -43.27 3.86
C GLY A 183 0.54 -42.78 2.61
N TRP A 184 0.96 -41.65 2.01
CA TRP A 184 0.28 -41.14 0.82
C TRP A 184 0.59 -42.00 -0.41
N SER A 185 -0.44 -42.26 -1.21
CA SER A 185 -0.24 -42.87 -2.52
C SER A 185 0.42 -41.86 -3.46
N LYS A 186 1.03 -42.38 -4.54
CA LYS A 186 1.67 -41.56 -5.57
C LYS A 186 0.68 -40.59 -6.20
N GLU A 187 -0.54 -41.05 -6.45
CA GLU A 187 -1.62 -40.29 -7.08
C GLU A 187 -2.04 -39.10 -6.22
N ARG A 188 -2.22 -39.32 -4.91
CA ARG A 188 -2.58 -38.26 -3.95
C ARG A 188 -1.46 -37.23 -3.81
N THR A 189 -0.22 -37.69 -3.82
CA THR A 189 0.96 -36.81 -3.76
C THR A 189 1.04 -35.94 -5.00
N ASP A 190 0.81 -36.52 -6.18
CA ASP A 190 0.82 -35.79 -7.45
C ASP A 190 -0.32 -34.77 -7.55
N GLU A 191 -1.51 -35.10 -7.01
CA GLU A 191 -2.65 -34.19 -6.96
C GLU A 191 -2.31 -32.87 -6.24
N VAL A 192 -1.49 -32.93 -5.19
CA VAL A 192 -1.10 -31.76 -4.40
C VAL A 192 0.16 -31.08 -4.95
N LEU A 193 1.19 -31.84 -5.34
CA LEU A 193 2.50 -31.29 -5.71
C LEU A 193 2.57 -30.80 -7.16
N VAL A 194 1.91 -31.47 -8.10
CA VAL A 194 1.97 -31.09 -9.53
C VAL A 194 1.45 -29.67 -9.78
N PRO A 195 0.32 -29.23 -9.17
CA PRO A 195 -0.11 -27.84 -9.29
C PRO A 195 0.92 -26.83 -8.78
N VAL A 196 1.57 -27.12 -7.64
CA VAL A 196 2.59 -26.24 -7.03
C VAL A 196 3.81 -26.13 -7.95
N ILE A 197 4.31 -27.25 -8.47
CA ILE A 197 5.48 -27.25 -9.35
C ILE A 197 5.16 -26.60 -10.69
N ARG A 198 3.96 -26.81 -11.23
CA ARG A 198 3.51 -26.11 -12.45
C ARG A 198 3.50 -24.60 -12.23
N ASP A 199 2.99 -24.14 -11.08
CA ASP A 199 2.96 -22.71 -10.75
C ASP A 199 4.37 -22.14 -10.50
N MET A 200 5.26 -22.89 -9.83
CA MET A 200 6.68 -22.52 -9.67
C MET A 200 7.40 -22.39 -11.02
N ASN A 201 7.25 -23.39 -11.91
CA ASN A 201 7.85 -23.36 -13.24
C ASN A 201 7.28 -22.22 -14.10
N LYS A 202 5.98 -21.97 -14.00
CA LYS A 202 5.34 -20.84 -14.67
C LYS A 202 5.92 -19.50 -14.19
N ARG A 203 6.08 -19.31 -12.88
CA ARG A 203 6.73 -18.12 -12.29
C ARG A 203 8.21 -18.01 -12.66
N GLY A 204 8.91 -19.13 -12.85
CA GLY A 204 10.29 -19.15 -13.33
C GLY A 204 10.43 -18.69 -14.79
N VAL A 205 9.47 -19.07 -15.65
CA VAL A 205 9.47 -18.74 -17.09
C VAL A 205 8.91 -17.35 -17.37
N GLU A 206 7.81 -16.97 -16.72
CA GLU A 206 7.15 -15.67 -16.90
C GLU A 206 7.85 -14.56 -16.09
N GLY A 207 8.82 -14.93 -15.25
CA GLY A 207 9.32 -14.11 -14.17
C GLY A 207 8.28 -13.99 -13.05
N THR A 208 8.72 -13.74 -11.82
CA THR A 208 7.80 -13.22 -10.81
C THR A 208 7.31 -11.90 -11.38
N GLN A 209 6.06 -11.82 -11.82
CA GLN A 209 5.48 -10.54 -12.25
C GLN A 209 5.58 -9.63 -11.02
N SER A 210 6.65 -8.86 -10.94
CA SER A 210 6.88 -7.94 -9.85
C SER A 210 5.74 -6.96 -9.98
N ASN A 211 4.81 -7.08 -9.05
CA ASN A 211 3.69 -6.19 -8.90
C ASN A 211 4.21 -4.75 -9.13
N ILE A 212 3.48 -3.92 -9.86
CA ILE A 212 3.94 -2.59 -10.35
C ILE A 212 4.56 -1.71 -9.23
N THR A 213 4.27 -2.04 -7.98
CA THR A 213 4.91 -1.56 -6.75
C THR A 213 6.44 -1.70 -6.70
N ARG A 214 7.06 -2.73 -7.30
CA ARG A 214 8.54 -2.84 -7.34
C ARG A 214 9.19 -1.81 -8.29
N TYR A 215 8.42 -1.30 -9.25
CA TYR A 215 8.85 -0.21 -10.15
C TYR A 215 8.74 1.17 -9.47
N PHE A 216 7.95 1.28 -8.40
CA PHE A 216 7.86 2.46 -7.55
C PHE A 216 8.54 2.19 -6.20
N GLY A 217 9.88 2.10 -6.23
CA GLY A 217 10.71 2.12 -5.02
C GLY A 217 10.54 3.45 -4.28
N GLY A 218 9.53 3.52 -3.42
CA GLY A 218 9.23 4.71 -2.63
C GLY A 218 7.82 4.62 -2.06
N GLY A 219 7.76 4.53 -0.73
CA GLY A 219 6.58 4.71 0.13
C GLY A 219 5.22 4.53 -0.52
N VAL A 220 4.63 3.34 -0.33
CA VAL A 220 3.19 3.02 -0.43
C VAL A 220 2.45 3.94 -1.42
N GLY A 221 2.65 3.67 -2.71
CA GLY A 221 1.99 4.38 -3.79
C GLY A 221 0.48 4.38 -3.64
N VAL A 222 -0.14 5.49 -4.04
CA VAL A 222 -1.57 5.84 -3.89
C VAL A 222 -2.54 4.80 -4.49
N GLY A 223 -2.06 3.83 -5.28
CA GLY A 223 -2.84 2.69 -5.81
C GLY A 223 -2.78 1.40 -4.98
N ALA A 224 -1.97 1.32 -3.92
CA ALA A 224 -1.90 0.12 -3.06
C ALA A 224 -3.06 0.03 -2.04
N LYS A 225 -3.93 1.05 -1.94
CA LYS A 225 -5.08 1.04 -1.03
C LYS A 225 -6.12 -0.02 -1.36
N GLU A 226 -6.13 -0.56 -2.58
CA GLU A 226 -7.09 -1.59 -2.99
C GLU A 226 -6.55 -3.02 -2.87
N ALA A 227 -5.23 -3.20 -2.74
CA ALA A 227 -4.60 -4.52 -2.63
C ALA A 227 -4.43 -5.03 -1.18
N PHE A 228 -4.52 -4.13 -0.20
CA PHE A 228 -4.43 -4.47 1.22
C PHE A 228 -5.78 -4.25 1.89
N ALA A 229 -6.17 -5.19 2.76
CA ALA A 229 -7.33 -5.03 3.61
C ALA A 229 -7.25 -3.69 4.37
N PRO A 230 -8.39 -3.02 4.65
CA PRO A 230 -8.40 -1.75 5.35
C PRO A 230 -7.66 -1.85 6.69
N ARG A 231 -6.86 -0.82 7.01
CA ARG A 231 -6.15 -0.75 8.30
C ARG A 231 -7.15 -0.83 9.45
N GLN A 232 -7.13 -1.93 10.18
CA GLN A 232 -7.90 -2.07 11.41
C GLN A 232 -7.11 -1.43 12.56
N ARG A 233 -7.69 -0.42 13.20
CA ARG A 233 -7.20 0.08 14.48
C ARG A 233 -7.89 -0.66 15.59
N ALA A 234 -7.13 -1.37 16.42
CA ALA A 234 -7.66 -1.94 17.65
C ALA A 234 -8.11 -0.79 18.58
N GLN A 235 -9.36 -0.82 19.04
CA GLN A 235 -9.83 0.11 20.07
C GLN A 235 -9.19 -0.25 21.41
N GLY A 236 -8.07 0.42 21.74
CA GLY A 236 -7.45 0.34 23.06
C GLY A 236 -8.34 0.95 24.14
N SER A 237 -8.14 0.52 25.39
CA SER A 237 -8.86 1.11 26.53
C SER A 237 -8.53 2.62 26.66
N LYS A 238 -9.48 3.43 27.16
CA LYS A 238 -9.26 4.87 27.39
C LYS A 238 -8.03 5.16 28.27
N ARG A 239 -7.73 4.25 29.21
CA ARG A 239 -6.55 4.31 30.09
C ARG A 239 -5.26 4.09 29.32
N MET A 240 -5.23 3.09 28.45
CA MET A 240 -4.09 2.82 27.58
C MET A 240 -3.84 3.98 26.62
N ALA A 241 -4.89 4.56 26.02
CA ALA A 241 -4.76 5.74 25.17
C ALA A 241 -4.11 6.93 25.92
N ALA A 242 -4.57 7.22 27.14
CA ALA A 242 -3.99 8.30 27.95
C ALA A 242 -2.51 8.04 28.34
N ALA A 243 -2.15 6.79 28.63
CA ALA A 243 -0.77 6.41 28.94
C ALA A 243 0.13 6.51 27.70
N VAL A 244 -0.36 6.11 26.52
CA VAL A 244 0.32 6.29 25.23
C VAL A 244 0.52 7.77 24.90
N ASP A 245 -0.49 8.62 25.12
CA ASP A 245 -0.36 10.06 24.88
C ASP A 245 0.71 10.69 25.81
N LYS A 246 0.80 10.23 27.06
CA LYS A 246 1.85 10.65 27.99
C LYS A 246 3.24 10.18 27.55
N LEU A 247 3.37 8.93 27.10
CA LEU A 247 4.60 8.41 26.50
C LEU A 247 5.03 9.18 25.25
N ARG A 248 4.05 9.61 24.43
CA ARG A 248 4.32 10.44 23.26
C ARG A 248 4.87 11.81 23.67
N ALA A 249 4.28 12.43 24.69
CA ALA A 249 4.73 13.74 25.18
C ALA A 249 6.16 13.70 25.74
N THR A 250 6.51 12.64 26.49
CA THR A 250 7.88 12.44 26.99
C THR A 250 8.86 12.12 25.87
N ALA A 251 8.46 11.35 24.86
CA ALA A 251 9.29 11.07 23.68
C ALA A 251 9.58 12.31 22.82
N THR A 252 8.67 13.30 22.81
CA THR A 252 8.89 14.58 22.10
C THR A 252 9.70 15.61 22.89
N GLY A 253 10.10 15.30 24.14
CA GLY A 253 11.00 16.13 24.94
C GLY A 253 10.34 17.26 25.73
N ASP A 254 9.05 17.16 26.07
CA ASP A 254 8.37 18.11 26.95
C ASP A 254 8.33 17.59 28.40
N GLU A 255 9.37 17.87 29.20
CA GLU A 255 9.34 17.87 30.67
C GLU A 255 9.81 19.25 31.17
N ALA A 256 9.26 19.93 32.18
CA ALA A 256 8.13 19.71 33.09
C ALA A 256 7.75 21.07 33.73
N GLY A 257 6.50 21.27 34.20
CA GLY A 257 6.14 22.41 35.07
C GLY A 257 4.66 22.76 35.11
N GLY A 258 4.06 22.78 36.31
CA GLY A 258 2.64 23.06 36.52
C GLY A 258 2.20 24.51 36.21
N ARG A 259 0.96 24.62 35.68
CA ARG A 259 -0.02 25.74 35.64
C ARG A 259 0.50 27.19 35.57
N VAL A 260 0.07 27.95 34.55
CA VAL A 260 -1.03 28.97 34.56
C VAL A 260 -1.34 29.40 33.11
N GLU A 261 -2.60 29.75 32.82
CA GLU A 261 -3.15 30.24 31.55
C GLU A 261 -2.51 31.56 31.01
N GLY A 262 -2.40 31.71 29.68
CA GLY A 262 -2.16 33.00 28.99
C GLY A 262 -1.34 32.89 27.68
N PRO A 263 -1.64 33.66 26.60
CA PRO A 263 -1.37 33.22 25.22
C PRO A 263 -0.08 33.75 24.57
N SER A 264 0.40 33.00 23.56
CA SER A 264 1.26 33.38 22.43
C SER A 264 2.78 33.60 22.66
N SER A 265 3.63 32.75 22.07
CA SER A 265 4.42 33.10 20.87
C SER A 265 5.43 31.99 20.51
N LYS A 266 5.61 31.77 19.20
CA LYS A 266 6.54 30.78 18.62
C LYS A 266 7.99 31.24 18.76
N ARG A 267 8.90 30.39 19.25
CA ARG A 267 10.35 30.50 18.98
C ARG A 267 10.95 29.16 18.58
N ARG A 268 11.64 29.19 17.44
CA ARG A 268 12.29 28.10 16.69
C ARG A 268 13.77 28.07 17.10
N ARG A 269 14.31 26.91 17.49
CA ARG A 269 15.76 26.72 17.74
C ARG A 269 16.33 25.75 16.71
N THR A 270 17.31 26.23 15.96
CA THR A 270 18.15 25.49 15.01
C THR A 270 19.34 24.87 15.74
N ALA A 271 19.57 23.57 15.56
CA ALA A 271 20.75 22.88 16.07
C ALA A 271 21.78 22.69 14.94
N ARG A 272 23.00 23.12 15.25
CA ARG A 272 24.24 23.11 14.47
C ARG A 272 24.84 21.70 14.53
N ARG A 273 25.34 21.16 13.41
CA ARG A 273 26.13 19.92 13.38
C ARG A 273 27.50 20.21 12.77
N GLU A 274 28.54 19.79 13.48
CA GLU A 274 29.95 19.93 13.17
C GLU A 274 30.35 19.06 11.98
N VAL A 275 31.35 19.55 11.23
CA VAL A 275 31.91 18.98 10.00
C VAL A 275 33.25 18.33 10.34
N VAL A 276 33.50 17.15 9.76
CA VAL A 276 34.81 16.51 9.66
C VAL A 276 35.13 16.44 8.17
N GLU A 277 36.19 17.14 7.75
CA GLU A 277 36.91 17.03 6.47
C GLU A 277 37.81 15.77 6.55
N ASP A 278 38.14 14.97 5.52
CA ASP A 278 38.66 15.26 4.18
C ASP A 278 38.40 14.05 3.23
N ASP A 279 38.23 14.29 1.92
CA ASP A 279 39.20 13.90 0.85
C ASP A 279 38.62 14.14 -0.57
N GLU A 280 39.48 14.65 -1.45
CA GLU A 280 39.19 15.36 -2.70
C GLU A 280 38.83 14.46 -3.91
N GLY A 281 37.78 14.86 -4.65
CA GLY A 281 37.53 14.39 -6.02
C GLY A 281 36.28 15.00 -6.66
N SER A 282 36.46 16.05 -7.49
CA SER A 282 35.54 16.69 -8.47
C SER A 282 34.00 16.65 -8.26
N PRO A 283 33.28 17.79 -8.37
CA PRO A 283 31.95 17.94 -7.80
C PRO A 283 30.86 17.28 -8.65
N VAL A 284 30.51 16.04 -8.33
CA VAL A 284 29.26 15.41 -8.79
C VAL A 284 28.26 15.51 -7.64
N MET A 285 27.26 16.38 -7.78
CA MET A 285 26.22 16.55 -6.77
C MET A 285 25.45 15.23 -6.57
N ASP A 286 25.45 14.72 -5.33
CA ASP A 286 24.68 13.54 -4.94
C ASP A 286 23.16 13.86 -4.94
N GLN A 287 22.35 12.87 -5.31
CA GLN A 287 20.89 12.98 -5.42
C GLN A 287 20.23 13.47 -4.12
N ARG A 288 20.82 13.10 -2.97
CA ARG A 288 20.36 13.51 -1.63
C ARG A 288 20.60 15.00 -1.37
N GLU A 289 21.69 15.55 -1.89
CA GLU A 289 22.04 16.95 -1.72
C GLU A 289 21.12 17.87 -2.54
N LEU A 290 20.83 17.48 -3.79
CA LEU A 290 19.86 18.18 -4.63
C LEU A 290 18.47 18.20 -3.97
N GLU A 291 18.03 17.06 -3.42
CA GLU A 291 16.74 16.96 -2.75
C GLU A 291 16.68 17.85 -1.49
N SER A 292 17.74 17.84 -0.67
CA SER A 292 17.85 18.69 0.52
C SER A 292 17.77 20.18 0.17
N ARG A 293 18.51 20.62 -0.86
CA ARG A 293 18.52 22.01 -1.33
C ARG A 293 17.17 22.44 -1.90
N VAL A 294 16.49 21.57 -2.65
CA VAL A 294 15.14 21.84 -3.20
C VAL A 294 14.06 21.89 -2.10
N LYS A 295 14.17 21.04 -1.08
CA LYS A 295 13.30 21.09 0.11
C LYS A 295 13.52 22.35 0.93
N ALA A 296 14.77 22.77 1.12
CA ALA A 296 15.11 24.02 1.80
C ALA A 296 14.55 25.24 1.06
N LEU A 297 14.71 25.28 -0.27
CA LEU A 297 14.13 26.32 -1.12
C LEU A 297 12.60 26.35 -1.02
N THR A 298 11.94 25.20 -1.13
CA THR A 298 10.46 25.13 -1.03
C THR A 298 9.96 25.57 0.34
N LYS A 299 10.67 25.20 1.42
CA LYS A 299 10.34 25.59 2.78
C LYS A 299 10.53 27.11 3.01
N SER A 300 11.61 27.70 2.47
CA SER A 300 11.85 29.15 2.58
C SER A 300 10.78 29.98 1.86
N VAL A 301 10.36 29.53 0.68
CA VAL A 301 9.31 30.20 -0.11
C VAL A 301 7.93 30.02 0.53
N ALA A 302 7.64 28.84 1.09
CA ALA A 302 6.39 28.60 1.82
C ALA A 302 6.32 29.34 3.16
N ALA A 303 7.46 29.59 3.81
CA ALA A 303 7.55 30.32 5.08
C ALA A 303 7.55 31.86 4.92
N ASN A 304 7.50 32.37 3.68
CA ASN A 304 7.55 33.80 3.36
C ASN A 304 8.78 34.52 3.98
N GLU A 305 9.92 33.82 4.00
CA GLU A 305 11.22 34.34 4.48
C GLU A 305 11.77 35.41 3.48
N PRO A 306 12.71 36.29 3.89
CA PRO A 306 13.17 37.39 3.05
C PRO A 306 13.68 36.91 1.68
N PRO A 307 13.39 37.66 0.61
CA PRO A 307 13.61 37.21 -0.77
C PRO A 307 15.08 36.93 -1.08
N GLU A 308 16.01 37.55 -0.35
CA GLU A 308 17.45 37.35 -0.48
C GLU A 308 17.88 35.90 -0.17
N THR A 309 17.23 35.22 0.77
CA THR A 309 17.57 33.84 1.14
C THR A 309 17.16 32.86 0.04
N ALA A 310 15.98 33.05 -0.55
CA ALA A 310 15.50 32.24 -1.66
C ALA A 310 16.33 32.48 -2.93
N ILE A 311 16.79 33.71 -3.17
CA ILE A 311 17.68 34.05 -4.29
C ILE A 311 19.05 33.40 -4.11
N LYS A 312 19.66 33.46 -2.91
CA LYS A 312 20.93 32.78 -2.61
C LYS A 312 20.86 31.26 -2.82
N LEU A 313 19.75 30.63 -2.44
CA LEU A 313 19.51 29.20 -2.67
C LEU A 313 19.29 28.86 -4.16
N LEU A 314 18.67 29.75 -4.93
CA LEU A 314 18.53 29.60 -6.38
C LEU A 314 19.87 29.80 -7.12
N ASP A 315 20.70 30.74 -6.65
CA ASP A 315 22.02 31.01 -7.23
C ASP A 315 23.04 29.91 -6.90
N SER A 316 22.97 29.29 -5.71
CA SER A 316 23.77 28.09 -5.40
C SER A 316 23.35 26.90 -6.26
N LEU A 317 22.05 26.70 -6.49
CA LEU A 317 21.55 25.72 -7.45
C LEU A 317 21.92 26.05 -8.91
N LYS A 318 22.17 27.32 -9.24
CA LYS A 318 22.61 27.75 -10.58
C LYS A 318 24.11 27.54 -10.82
N LYS A 319 24.94 27.74 -9.78
CA LYS A 319 26.40 27.58 -9.82
C LYS A 319 26.83 26.12 -9.80
N ASP A 320 26.19 25.28 -8.99
CA ASP A 320 26.71 23.93 -8.69
C ASP A 320 26.04 22.78 -9.46
N ALA A 321 25.10 23.04 -10.37
CA ALA A 321 24.22 21.99 -10.89
C ALA A 321 24.37 21.71 -12.40
N SER A 322 24.94 20.55 -12.72
CA SER A 322 24.70 19.79 -13.96
C SER A 322 23.93 18.49 -13.66
N PRO A 323 22.62 18.56 -13.34
CA PRO A 323 21.86 17.38 -12.97
C PRO A 323 21.42 16.58 -14.20
N THR A 324 21.58 15.25 -14.14
CA THR A 324 21.13 14.31 -15.18
C THR A 324 19.60 14.22 -15.23
N GLU A 325 19.04 13.81 -16.38
CA GLU A 325 17.58 13.66 -16.56
C GLU A 325 16.94 12.74 -15.50
N GLU A 326 17.65 11.69 -15.10
CA GLU A 326 17.21 10.73 -14.09
C GLU A 326 17.11 11.36 -12.71
N MET A 327 18.09 12.19 -12.32
CA MET A 327 18.11 12.89 -11.04
C MET A 327 16.99 13.94 -10.94
N LEU A 328 16.70 14.67 -12.02
CA LEU A 328 15.60 15.65 -12.06
C LEU A 328 14.21 14.98 -12.02
N ARG A 329 14.05 13.81 -12.62
CA ARG A 329 12.80 13.02 -12.55
C ARG A 329 12.57 12.44 -11.17
N ALA A 330 13.61 11.86 -10.56
CA ALA A 330 13.51 11.23 -9.25
C ALA A 330 13.23 12.24 -8.12
N THR A 331 13.89 13.41 -8.15
CA THR A 331 13.73 14.45 -7.11
C THR A 331 12.53 15.37 -7.36
N ARG A 332 11.89 15.30 -8.54
CA ARG A 332 10.89 16.26 -9.04
C ARG A 332 11.34 17.74 -8.97
N ALA A 333 12.65 18.00 -8.86
CA ALA A 333 13.22 19.33 -8.70
C ALA A 333 12.79 20.30 -9.81
N GLY A 334 12.73 19.83 -11.06
CA GLY A 334 12.31 20.64 -12.21
C GLY A 334 10.86 21.15 -12.10
N VAL A 335 9.96 20.39 -11.47
CA VAL A 335 8.55 20.80 -11.28
C VAL A 335 8.44 21.83 -10.15
N TYR A 336 9.18 21.63 -9.06
CA TYR A 336 9.20 22.57 -7.94
C TYR A 336 9.78 23.93 -8.35
N VAL A 337 10.93 23.95 -9.04
CA VAL A 337 11.53 25.20 -9.54
C VAL A 337 10.65 25.84 -10.62
N ALA A 338 9.99 25.06 -11.48
CA ALA A 338 9.04 25.62 -12.46
C ALA A 338 7.83 26.29 -11.79
N LYS A 339 7.35 25.76 -10.65
CA LYS A 339 6.27 26.38 -9.87
C LYS A 339 6.71 27.73 -9.29
N LEU A 340 7.99 27.91 -8.99
CA LEU A 340 8.54 29.17 -8.47
C LEU A 340 8.55 30.31 -9.49
N ARG A 341 8.31 30.03 -10.78
CA ARG A 341 8.11 31.05 -11.83
C ARG A 341 6.82 31.85 -11.66
N ALA A 342 5.84 31.31 -10.95
CA ALA A 342 4.57 31.95 -10.65
C ALA A 342 4.57 32.72 -9.31
N ASN A 343 5.74 32.89 -8.67
CA ASN A 343 5.84 33.63 -7.42
C ASN A 343 5.60 35.14 -7.63
N PRO A 344 5.05 35.84 -6.61
CA PRO A 344 4.76 37.27 -6.68
C PRO A 344 6.02 38.15 -6.77
N ASN A 345 7.18 37.65 -6.34
CA ASN A 345 8.45 38.36 -6.45
C ASN A 345 9.10 38.13 -7.83
N LYS A 346 9.25 39.21 -8.61
CA LYS A 346 9.79 39.20 -9.98
C LYS A 346 11.22 38.67 -10.06
N GLU A 347 12.05 38.88 -9.03
CA GLU A 347 13.45 38.43 -9.03
C GLU A 347 13.56 36.92 -8.83
N ILE A 348 12.77 36.34 -7.92
CA ILE A 348 12.70 34.88 -7.71
C ILE A 348 12.15 34.18 -8.96
N ALA A 349 11.12 34.76 -9.59
CA ALA A 349 10.52 34.23 -10.81
C ALA A 349 11.50 34.26 -12.00
N ARG A 350 12.34 35.31 -12.11
CA ARG A 350 13.39 35.43 -13.12
C ARG A 350 14.49 34.38 -12.93
N SER A 351 15.06 34.27 -11.74
CA SER A 351 16.13 33.29 -11.45
C SER A 351 15.65 31.84 -11.58
N ALA A 352 14.42 31.52 -11.16
CA ALA A 352 13.82 30.21 -11.38
C ALA A 352 13.53 29.92 -12.88
N SER A 353 13.22 30.95 -13.66
CA SER A 353 13.02 30.82 -15.10
C SER A 353 14.30 30.45 -15.83
N GLU A 354 15.40 31.15 -15.53
CA GLU A 354 16.73 30.89 -16.08
C GLU A 354 17.24 29.49 -15.72
N LEU A 355 17.08 29.06 -14.47
CA LEU A 355 17.52 27.75 -14.00
C LEU A 355 16.81 26.60 -14.74
N VAL A 356 15.48 26.70 -14.92
CA VAL A 356 14.71 25.69 -15.66
C VAL A 356 15.06 25.70 -17.16
N ILE A 357 15.41 26.84 -17.75
CA ILE A 357 15.90 26.89 -19.14
C ILE A 357 17.26 26.19 -19.25
N LYS A 358 18.17 26.43 -18.30
CA LYS A 358 19.49 25.78 -18.24
C LYS A 358 19.34 24.26 -18.12
N TRP A 359 18.51 23.77 -17.19
CA TRP A 359 18.26 22.33 -17.04
C TRP A 359 17.60 21.70 -18.25
N LYS A 360 16.64 22.37 -18.91
CA LYS A 360 16.05 21.88 -20.16
C LYS A 360 17.09 21.74 -21.28
N LYS A 361 17.99 22.71 -21.44
CA LYS A 361 19.07 22.64 -22.44
C LYS A 361 20.05 21.50 -22.17
N LEU A 362 20.42 21.28 -20.90
CA LEU A 362 21.32 20.18 -20.52
C LEU A 362 20.69 18.81 -20.78
N VAL A 363 19.41 18.63 -20.46
CA VAL A 363 18.68 17.37 -20.73
C VAL A 363 18.54 17.12 -22.24
N GLU A 364 18.28 18.16 -23.04
CA GLU A 364 18.19 18.03 -24.50
C GLU A 364 19.56 17.70 -25.13
N GLN A 365 20.64 18.28 -24.60
CA GLN A 365 22.01 17.93 -24.99
C GLN A 365 22.33 16.48 -24.64
N GLU A 366 21.99 16.01 -23.43
CA GLU A 366 22.19 14.62 -23.00
C GLU A 366 21.43 13.63 -23.90
N LYS A 367 20.18 13.95 -24.29
CA LYS A 367 19.39 13.15 -25.24
C LYS A 367 20.04 13.06 -26.61
N ASN A 368 20.50 14.19 -27.15
CA ASN A 368 21.18 14.23 -28.45
C ASN A 368 22.51 13.47 -28.43
N SER A 369 23.27 13.52 -27.32
CA SER A 369 24.48 12.72 -27.13
C SER A 369 24.20 11.22 -27.07
N LYS A 370 23.12 10.78 -26.39
CA LYS A 370 22.69 9.37 -26.34
C LYS A 370 22.21 8.87 -27.72
N LEU A 371 21.50 9.70 -28.48
CA LEU A 371 21.07 9.42 -29.86
C LEU A 371 22.24 9.31 -30.85
N GLN A 372 23.30 10.11 -30.68
CA GLN A 372 24.52 10.01 -31.48
C GLN A 372 25.35 8.75 -31.13
N LYS A 373 25.46 8.39 -29.85
CA LYS A 373 26.10 7.13 -29.42
C LYS A 373 25.38 5.89 -29.96
N ALA A 374 24.05 5.92 -30.03
CA ALA A 374 23.25 4.81 -30.60
C ALA A 374 23.42 4.65 -32.12
N LYS A 375 23.81 5.70 -32.84
CA LYS A 375 24.03 5.65 -34.30
C LYS A 375 25.43 5.15 -34.72
N MET A 376 26.39 5.06 -33.80
CA MET A 376 27.75 4.60 -34.09
C MET A 376 27.99 3.10 -33.84
N GLY A 377 26.96 2.34 -33.45
CA GLY A 377 27.06 0.90 -33.17
C GLY A 377 26.41 -0.01 -34.22
N SER A 378 26.92 -0.02 -35.46
CA SER A 378 27.00 -1.18 -36.39
C SER A 378 27.18 -0.73 -37.85
N PRO A 379 28.08 -1.34 -38.65
CA PRO A 379 28.20 -1.07 -40.08
C PRO A 379 27.28 -1.99 -40.91
N ALA A 380 26.77 -1.46 -42.03
CA ALA A 380 26.08 -2.20 -43.08
C ALA A 380 26.79 -1.97 -44.43
N PRO A 381 26.68 -2.92 -45.37
CA PRO A 381 26.44 -2.57 -46.78
C PRO A 381 25.44 -3.56 -47.43
N ALA A 382 24.78 -3.35 -48.57
CA ALA A 382 24.47 -2.25 -49.48
C ALA A 382 23.37 -2.78 -50.46
N ALA A 383 22.74 -1.90 -51.23
CA ALA A 383 21.53 -2.15 -52.04
C ALA A 383 21.75 -2.59 -53.51
N ALA A 384 20.72 -3.19 -54.13
CA ALA A 384 20.33 -3.19 -55.57
C ALA A 384 19.02 -4.02 -55.70
N GLY A 385 18.00 -3.82 -56.58
CA GLY A 385 17.73 -2.98 -57.75
C GLY A 385 16.25 -3.20 -58.22
N SER A 386 15.89 -2.61 -59.36
CA SER A 386 14.58 -2.15 -59.90
C SER A 386 13.60 -3.11 -60.65
N SER A 387 12.28 -2.80 -60.59
CA SER A 387 11.13 -2.77 -61.59
C SER A 387 10.78 -3.98 -62.51
N PRO A 388 9.62 -4.07 -63.26
CA PRO A 388 8.47 -3.14 -63.52
C PRO A 388 7.01 -3.75 -63.50
N ALA A 389 6.01 -2.94 -63.90
CA ALA A 389 4.53 -3.05 -63.76
C ALA A 389 3.73 -3.59 -64.98
N ALA A 390 2.43 -3.95 -64.80
CA ALA A 390 1.27 -3.83 -65.75
C ALA A 390 -0.12 -4.18 -65.08
N PRO A 391 -1.34 -4.04 -65.70
CA PRO A 391 -2.33 -2.98 -65.39
C PRO A 391 -3.83 -3.44 -65.17
N ALA A 392 -4.77 -2.46 -65.09
CA ALA A 392 -6.26 -2.50 -65.16
C ALA A 392 -7.02 -2.42 -63.80
N ALA A 393 -8.18 -1.76 -63.59
CA ALA A 393 -9.16 -1.04 -64.41
C ALA A 393 -9.96 -0.03 -63.52
N ALA A 394 -10.66 0.92 -64.13
CA ALA A 394 -11.41 2.00 -63.48
C ALA A 394 -12.83 1.59 -63.02
N GLY A 395 -13.24 2.10 -61.85
CA GLY A 395 -14.62 2.12 -61.34
C GLY A 395 -14.77 3.20 -60.27
N SER A 396 -15.67 4.14 -60.49
CA SER A 396 -15.87 5.36 -59.68
C SER A 396 -16.37 5.04 -58.26
N ALA A 397 -15.48 5.12 -57.26
CA ALA A 397 -15.81 5.03 -55.84
C ALA A 397 -15.35 6.31 -55.11
N LYS A 398 -16.22 6.86 -54.26
CA LYS A 398 -15.90 7.99 -53.36
C LYS A 398 -14.62 7.63 -52.59
N LYS A 399 -13.56 8.45 -52.72
CA LYS A 399 -12.22 8.09 -52.26
C LYS A 399 -12.20 7.80 -50.76
N ALA A 400 -11.95 6.54 -50.41
CA ALA A 400 -11.62 6.10 -49.06
C ALA A 400 -10.30 6.75 -48.61
N PHE A 401 -10.20 7.08 -47.32
CA PHE A 401 -9.02 7.74 -46.75
C PHE A 401 -7.79 6.83 -46.87
N THR A 402 -6.72 7.36 -47.48
CA THR A 402 -5.45 6.64 -47.70
C THR A 402 -4.39 7.17 -46.74
N GLY A 403 -4.33 6.60 -45.54
CA GLY A 403 -3.35 6.93 -44.49
C GLY A 403 -3.46 6.02 -43.26
N ASP A 404 -2.56 6.20 -42.28
CA ASP A 404 -2.55 5.46 -41.00
C ASP A 404 -3.87 5.68 -40.23
N ALA A 405 -4.78 4.70 -40.30
CA ALA A 405 -6.10 4.78 -39.67
C ALA A 405 -6.06 4.92 -38.13
N GLU A 406 -4.91 4.66 -37.49
CA GLU A 406 -4.70 4.82 -36.05
C GLU A 406 -4.34 6.26 -35.61
N LYS A 407 -4.00 7.16 -36.56
CA LYS A 407 -3.60 8.56 -36.28
C LYS A 407 -4.54 9.61 -36.88
N ARG A 408 -5.64 9.19 -37.51
CA ARG A 408 -6.63 10.08 -38.15
C ARG A 408 -7.30 10.99 -37.13
N LYS A 409 -7.25 12.31 -37.35
CA LYS A 409 -7.87 13.34 -36.53
C LYS A 409 -8.69 14.29 -37.42
N PHE A 410 -9.62 15.04 -36.84
CA PHE A 410 -10.35 16.08 -37.59
C PHE A 410 -9.40 17.11 -38.25
N ASP A 411 -8.23 17.34 -37.63
CA ASP A 411 -7.17 18.25 -38.09
C ASP A 411 -6.35 17.67 -39.26
N SER A 412 -6.23 16.34 -39.37
CA SER A 412 -5.56 15.69 -40.51
C SER A 412 -6.43 15.63 -41.76
N ASP A 413 -7.75 15.66 -41.57
CA ASP A 413 -8.74 15.49 -42.64
C ASP A 413 -9.32 16.81 -43.13
N GLY A 414 -8.92 17.95 -42.53
CA GLY A 414 -9.36 19.29 -42.93
C GLY A 414 -10.87 19.51 -42.82
N VAL A 415 -11.54 18.86 -41.86
CA VAL A 415 -13.01 18.90 -41.72
C VAL A 415 -13.42 20.02 -40.77
N ASP A 416 -14.27 20.93 -41.24
CA ASP A 416 -14.84 22.01 -40.44
C ASP A 416 -15.80 21.50 -39.35
N ILE A 417 -15.36 21.65 -38.10
CA ILE A 417 -16.08 21.28 -36.86
C ILE A 417 -17.10 22.35 -36.42
N LYS A 418 -17.14 23.52 -37.08
CA LYS A 418 -18.04 24.63 -36.75
C LYS A 418 -19.43 24.38 -37.34
N ARG A 419 -20.23 23.55 -36.67
CA ARG A 419 -21.60 23.22 -37.10
C ARG A 419 -22.68 23.65 -36.11
N THR A 420 -22.28 24.11 -34.93
CA THR A 420 -23.19 24.65 -33.89
C THR A 420 -22.71 26.01 -33.39
N ASP A 421 -23.63 26.79 -32.78
CA ASP A 421 -23.37 28.13 -32.26
C ASP A 421 -22.49 28.17 -31.00
N SER A 422 -22.18 27.00 -30.41
CA SER A 422 -21.35 26.86 -29.20
C SER A 422 -19.99 26.24 -29.48
N ASN A 423 -18.93 26.92 -29.00
CA ASN A 423 -17.55 26.42 -29.08
C ASN A 423 -17.36 25.10 -28.31
N VAL A 424 -18.10 24.89 -27.21
CA VAL A 424 -18.01 23.67 -26.40
C VAL A 424 -18.56 22.48 -27.17
N ARG A 425 -19.72 22.64 -27.83
CA ARG A 425 -20.34 21.58 -28.63
C ARG A 425 -19.48 21.23 -29.85
N ASN A 426 -18.91 22.23 -30.51
CA ASN A 426 -17.97 22.02 -31.62
C ASN A 426 -16.71 21.22 -31.18
N GLN A 427 -16.16 21.49 -29.99
CA GLN A 427 -15.04 20.69 -29.45
C GLN A 427 -15.45 19.25 -29.11
N CYS A 428 -16.68 19.05 -28.65
CA CYS A 428 -17.24 17.73 -28.38
C CYS A 428 -17.46 16.90 -29.66
N ILE A 429 -17.94 17.52 -30.74
CA ILE A 429 -18.04 16.88 -32.07
C ILE A 429 -16.65 16.44 -32.55
N GLY A 430 -15.63 17.28 -32.38
CA GLY A 430 -14.24 16.93 -32.72
C GLY A 430 -13.68 15.76 -31.92
N LEU A 431 -14.06 15.64 -30.64
CA LEU A 431 -13.68 14.49 -29.80
C LEU A 431 -14.35 13.19 -30.27
N VAL A 432 -15.66 13.23 -30.56
CA VAL A 432 -16.39 12.06 -31.08
C VAL A 432 -15.86 11.66 -32.47
N TYR A 433 -15.56 12.63 -33.33
CA TYR A 433 -14.95 12.40 -34.64
C TYR A 433 -13.60 11.68 -34.52
N ASN A 434 -12.72 12.13 -33.61
CA ASN A 434 -11.43 11.47 -33.38
C ASN A 434 -11.58 10.04 -32.85
N GLY A 435 -12.68 9.75 -32.12
CA GLY A 435 -13.01 8.40 -31.65
C GLY A 435 -13.54 7.49 -32.75
N LEU A 436 -14.42 8.00 -33.62
CA LEU A 436 -15.01 7.25 -34.74
C LEU A 436 -14.05 7.09 -35.92
N ALA A 437 -13.17 8.07 -36.15
CA ALA A 437 -12.12 8.02 -37.16
C ALA A 437 -10.98 7.05 -36.80
N TYR A 438 -10.89 6.64 -35.53
CA TYR A 438 -9.90 5.68 -35.07
C TYR A 438 -10.18 4.30 -35.68
N ARG A 439 -9.30 3.87 -36.60
CA ARG A 439 -9.34 2.58 -37.32
C ARG A 439 -10.51 2.42 -38.31
N CYS A 440 -11.15 3.52 -38.72
CA CYS A 440 -12.23 3.51 -39.71
C CYS A 440 -11.75 4.07 -41.07
N THR A 441 -11.96 3.29 -42.15
CA THR A 441 -11.57 3.64 -43.53
C THR A 441 -12.67 4.40 -44.30
N GLU A 442 -13.81 4.65 -43.65
CA GLU A 442 -14.98 5.33 -44.23
C GLU A 442 -14.68 6.81 -44.57
N PRO A 443 -15.40 7.40 -45.55
CA PRO A 443 -15.16 8.77 -45.99
C PRO A 443 -15.38 9.77 -44.86
N ALA A 444 -14.56 10.83 -44.85
CA ALA A 444 -14.58 11.87 -43.81
C ALA A 444 -15.97 12.55 -43.64
N SER A 445 -16.77 12.60 -44.72
CA SER A 445 -18.14 13.13 -44.74
C SER A 445 -19.12 12.33 -43.87
N ASP A 446 -18.95 11.02 -43.82
CA ASP A 446 -19.92 10.13 -43.18
C ASP A 446 -19.60 10.00 -41.68
N VAL A 447 -18.31 10.04 -41.35
CA VAL A 447 -17.81 10.11 -39.96
C VAL A 447 -18.26 11.42 -39.30
N ILE A 448 -18.21 12.56 -39.99
CA ILE A 448 -18.67 13.84 -39.42
C ILE A 448 -20.20 13.87 -39.26
N ALA A 449 -20.96 13.36 -40.24
CA ALA A 449 -22.42 13.31 -40.14
C ALA A 449 -22.88 12.46 -38.94
N LYS A 450 -22.23 11.32 -38.70
CA LYS A 450 -22.52 10.47 -37.53
C LYS A 450 -22.03 11.08 -36.21
N SER A 451 -20.89 11.77 -36.21
CA SER A 451 -20.38 12.47 -35.02
C SER A 451 -21.33 13.59 -34.57
N VAL A 452 -21.91 14.33 -35.52
CA VAL A 452 -22.93 15.35 -35.24
C VAL A 452 -24.21 14.71 -34.70
N ALA A 453 -24.67 13.60 -35.29
CA ALA A 453 -25.85 12.89 -34.80
C ALA A 453 -25.68 12.33 -33.37
N VAL A 454 -24.49 11.81 -33.04
CA VAL A 454 -24.16 11.33 -31.68
C VAL A 454 -24.08 12.51 -30.71
N GLU A 455 -23.48 13.63 -31.09
CA GLU A 455 -23.43 14.81 -30.21
C GLU A 455 -24.82 15.38 -29.93
N GLN A 456 -25.67 15.49 -30.96
CA GLN A 456 -27.04 15.94 -30.81
C GLN A 456 -27.85 15.02 -29.88
N ALA A 457 -27.70 13.70 -30.04
CA ALA A 457 -28.36 12.73 -29.16
C ALA A 457 -27.90 12.85 -27.68
N VAL A 458 -26.61 13.13 -27.44
CA VAL A 458 -26.12 13.38 -26.07
C VAL A 458 -26.62 14.72 -25.54
N PHE A 459 -26.74 15.74 -26.40
CA PHE A 459 -27.28 17.04 -26.01
C PHE A 459 -28.77 16.96 -25.65
N ASP A 460 -29.57 16.19 -26.38
CA ASP A 460 -31.01 16.04 -26.13
C ASP A 460 -31.30 15.32 -24.80
N VAL A 461 -30.40 14.43 -24.35
CA VAL A 461 -30.50 13.72 -23.07
C VAL A 461 -30.11 14.62 -21.89
N TYR A 462 -29.04 15.39 -22.02
CA TYR A 462 -28.49 16.18 -20.90
C TYR A 462 -28.97 17.64 -20.88
N LYS A 463 -29.64 18.11 -21.93
CA LYS A 463 -30.27 19.43 -22.12
C LYS A 463 -29.50 20.60 -21.47
N GLY A 464 -28.18 20.64 -21.68
CA GLY A 464 -27.31 21.70 -21.18
C GLY A 464 -25.82 21.40 -21.31
N GLU A 465 -25.00 22.44 -21.34
CA GLU A 465 -23.52 22.34 -21.38
C GLU A 465 -22.92 22.05 -19.99
N THR A 466 -23.50 21.11 -19.27
CA THR A 466 -23.09 20.77 -17.90
C THR A 466 -21.78 19.96 -17.88
N ALA A 467 -21.14 19.90 -16.72
CA ALA A 467 -19.92 19.11 -16.54
C ALA A 467 -20.14 17.61 -16.83
N ASP A 468 -21.37 17.11 -16.59
CA ASP A 468 -21.78 15.72 -16.83
C ASP A 468 -21.88 15.40 -18.33
N TYR A 469 -22.38 16.32 -19.15
CA TYR A 469 -22.34 16.22 -20.62
C TYR A 469 -20.89 16.04 -21.12
N LYS A 470 -19.96 16.89 -20.65
CA LYS A 470 -18.53 16.78 -21.02
C LYS A 470 -17.89 15.48 -20.52
N LYS A 471 -18.33 14.95 -19.37
CA LYS A 471 -17.83 13.70 -18.79
C LYS A 471 -18.31 12.50 -19.61
N LYS A 472 -19.58 12.51 -20.02
CA LYS A 472 -20.17 11.46 -20.86
C LYS A 472 -19.48 11.38 -22.23
N ILE A 473 -19.27 12.52 -22.90
CA ILE A 473 -18.58 12.55 -24.21
C ILE A 473 -17.13 12.06 -24.11
N ARG A 474 -16.42 12.40 -23.01
CA ARG A 474 -15.07 11.87 -22.76
C ARG A 474 -15.05 10.35 -22.50
N SER A 475 -16.05 9.82 -21.78
CA SER A 475 -16.22 8.38 -21.57
C SER A 475 -16.51 7.65 -22.89
N LEU A 476 -17.42 8.16 -23.71
CA LEU A 476 -17.72 7.60 -25.04
C LEU A 476 -16.47 7.61 -25.94
N PHE A 477 -15.70 8.69 -25.95
CA PHE A 477 -14.43 8.78 -26.67
C PHE A 477 -13.40 7.76 -26.17
N SER A 478 -13.26 7.61 -24.85
CA SER A 478 -12.31 6.65 -24.27
C SER A 478 -12.67 5.23 -24.65
N ASN A 479 -13.96 4.87 -24.60
CA ASN A 479 -14.45 3.54 -24.96
C ASN A 479 -14.29 3.24 -26.47
N LEU A 480 -14.48 4.23 -27.35
CA LEU A 480 -14.20 4.09 -28.79
C LEU A 480 -12.71 3.89 -29.11
N LYS A 481 -11.80 4.38 -28.25
CA LYS A 481 -10.34 4.26 -28.43
C LYS A 481 -9.74 3.01 -27.78
N THR A 482 -10.49 2.29 -26.94
CA THR A 482 -10.01 1.13 -26.19
C THR A 482 -9.67 -0.03 -27.13
N LYS A 483 -8.41 -0.50 -27.11
CA LYS A 483 -7.90 -1.60 -27.97
C LYS A 483 -8.66 -2.93 -27.80
N SER A 484 -9.32 -3.12 -26.66
CA SER A 484 -10.13 -4.30 -26.34
C SER A 484 -11.50 -4.30 -27.02
N ASN A 485 -11.99 -3.15 -27.50
CA ASN A 485 -13.31 -3.02 -28.11
C ASN A 485 -13.20 -2.60 -29.58
N LYS A 486 -12.71 -3.53 -30.42
CA LYS A 486 -12.45 -3.29 -31.85
C LYS A 486 -13.73 -3.14 -32.68
N GLU A 487 -14.87 -3.60 -32.18
CA GLU A 487 -16.13 -3.67 -32.95
C GLU A 487 -17.07 -2.50 -32.70
N LEU A 488 -16.89 -1.74 -31.61
CA LEU A 488 -17.80 -0.64 -31.25
C LEU A 488 -17.80 0.49 -32.28
N GLY A 489 -16.63 0.90 -32.78
CA GLY A 489 -16.50 1.95 -33.80
C GLY A 489 -17.25 1.59 -35.10
N PRO A 490 -16.96 0.43 -35.73
CA PRO A 490 -17.68 -0.04 -36.91
C PRO A 490 -19.18 -0.22 -36.70
N ARG A 491 -19.64 -0.67 -35.52
CA ARG A 491 -21.07 -0.87 -35.21
C ARG A 491 -21.86 0.45 -35.07
N VAL A 492 -21.22 1.51 -34.57
CA VAL A 492 -21.84 2.84 -34.51
C VAL A 492 -21.86 3.47 -35.92
N MET A 493 -20.83 3.22 -36.73
CA MET A 493 -20.76 3.70 -38.12
C MET A 493 -21.75 2.99 -39.04
N SER A 494 -21.91 1.67 -38.92
CA SER A 494 -22.86 0.88 -39.71
C SER A 494 -24.33 1.06 -39.27
N GLY A 495 -24.56 1.76 -38.15
CA GLY A 495 -25.91 1.99 -37.62
C GLY A 495 -26.50 0.82 -36.82
N ALA A 496 -25.73 -0.24 -36.56
CA ALA A 496 -26.15 -1.35 -35.70
C ALA A 496 -26.40 -0.92 -34.24
N ILE A 497 -25.77 0.18 -33.81
CA ILE A 497 -26.12 0.90 -32.58
C ILE A 497 -26.60 2.29 -32.98
N PRO A 498 -27.90 2.62 -32.76
CA PRO A 498 -28.40 3.95 -33.09
C PRO A 498 -27.75 5.02 -32.18
N PRO A 499 -27.50 6.24 -32.68
CA PRO A 499 -26.86 7.32 -31.92
C PRO A 499 -27.55 7.64 -30.59
N GLU A 500 -28.88 7.54 -30.55
CA GLU A 500 -29.71 7.74 -29.36
C GLU A 500 -29.42 6.69 -28.27
N LYS A 501 -29.28 5.42 -28.66
CA LYS A 501 -28.94 4.33 -27.74
C LYS A 501 -27.50 4.48 -27.25
N PHE A 502 -26.58 4.86 -28.13
CA PHE A 502 -25.18 5.09 -27.77
C PHE A 502 -25.00 6.21 -26.73
N ALA A 503 -25.85 7.25 -26.78
CA ALA A 503 -25.84 8.34 -25.81
C ALA A 503 -26.23 7.91 -24.38
N VAL A 504 -27.11 6.90 -24.25
CA VAL A 504 -27.69 6.47 -22.96
C VAL A 504 -26.98 5.24 -22.36
N MET A 505 -26.28 4.43 -23.17
CA MET A 505 -25.60 3.21 -22.71
C MET A 505 -24.59 3.46 -21.57
N THR A 506 -24.56 2.57 -20.58
CA THR A 506 -23.66 2.65 -19.42
C THR A 506 -22.23 2.24 -19.78
N ASP A 507 -21.26 2.57 -18.93
CA ASP A 507 -19.86 2.19 -19.14
C ASP A 507 -19.67 0.66 -19.19
N GLU A 508 -20.53 -0.09 -18.49
CA GLU A 508 -20.54 -1.56 -18.49
C GLU A 508 -21.13 -2.15 -19.77
N ASP A 509 -22.16 -1.52 -20.33
CA ASP A 509 -22.76 -1.92 -21.62
C ASP A 509 -21.85 -1.60 -22.81
N LEU A 510 -20.90 -0.67 -22.64
CA LEU A 510 -19.92 -0.25 -23.65
C LEU A 510 -18.62 -1.08 -23.63
N LYS A 511 -18.48 -2.02 -22.69
CA LYS A 511 -17.37 -3.00 -22.67
C LYS A 511 -17.52 -3.99 -23.83
N SER A 512 -16.40 -4.62 -24.24
CA SER A 512 -16.46 -5.70 -25.23
C SER A 512 -17.28 -6.89 -24.68
N GLU A 513 -17.97 -7.61 -25.56
CA GLU A 513 -18.81 -8.75 -25.18
C GLU A 513 -18.00 -9.82 -24.43
N ASP A 514 -16.76 -10.06 -24.84
CA ASP A 514 -15.81 -10.92 -24.16
C ASP A 514 -15.45 -10.44 -22.74
N GLN A 515 -15.27 -9.14 -22.54
CA GLN A 515 -14.92 -8.60 -21.23
C GLN A 515 -16.12 -8.64 -20.28
N ARG A 516 -17.33 -8.36 -20.80
CA ARG A 516 -18.56 -8.47 -20.01
C ARG A 516 -18.80 -9.92 -19.56
N LYS A 517 -18.52 -10.88 -20.43
CA LYS A 517 -18.61 -12.31 -20.10
C LYS A 517 -17.59 -12.73 -19.05
N LYS A 518 -16.36 -12.25 -19.13
CA LYS A 518 -15.31 -12.51 -18.12
C LYS A 518 -15.64 -11.90 -16.76
N ASP A 519 -16.11 -10.67 -16.73
CA ASP A 519 -16.50 -9.99 -15.49
C ASP A 519 -17.68 -10.76 -14.83
N MET A 520 -18.67 -11.19 -15.61
CA MET A 520 -19.81 -12.00 -15.12
C MET A 520 -19.38 -13.38 -14.60
N GLU A 521 -18.43 -14.05 -15.26
CA GLU A 521 -17.86 -15.32 -14.81
C GLU A 521 -17.12 -15.15 -13.48
N LEU A 522 -16.31 -14.09 -13.36
CA LEU A 522 -15.57 -13.75 -12.14
C LEU A 522 -16.52 -13.45 -10.97
N GLU A 523 -17.60 -12.70 -11.23
CA GLU A 523 -18.64 -12.43 -10.23
C GLU A 523 -19.37 -13.70 -9.79
N ARG A 524 -19.70 -14.58 -10.74
CA ARG A 524 -20.32 -15.88 -10.46
C ARG A 524 -19.38 -16.76 -9.61
N GLU A 525 -18.10 -16.76 -9.93
CA GLU A 525 -17.08 -17.50 -9.19
C GLU A 525 -16.91 -16.92 -7.78
N ASN A 526 -16.87 -15.59 -7.65
CA ASN A 526 -16.83 -14.91 -6.36
C ASN A 526 -18.07 -15.22 -5.50
N MET A 527 -19.26 -15.21 -6.10
CA MET A 527 -20.51 -15.62 -5.44
C MET A 527 -20.44 -17.07 -4.95
N LYS A 528 -19.92 -17.99 -5.78
CA LYS A 528 -19.75 -19.40 -5.40
C LYS A 528 -18.72 -19.59 -4.29
N ARG A 529 -17.61 -18.84 -4.31
CA ARG A 529 -16.54 -18.86 -3.29
C ARG A 529 -16.91 -18.12 -2.00
N ALA A 530 -17.99 -17.34 -2.00
CA ALA A 530 -18.50 -16.64 -0.82
C ALA A 530 -19.53 -17.47 -0.03
N GLN A 531 -20.12 -18.50 -0.65
CA GLN A 531 -21.00 -19.44 0.04
C GLN A 531 -20.14 -20.37 0.91
N VAL A 532 -20.09 -20.09 2.21
CA VAL A 532 -19.42 -20.95 3.21
C VAL A 532 -20.17 -22.28 3.28
N PRO A 533 -19.50 -23.44 3.15
CA PRO A 533 -20.13 -24.72 3.43
C PRO A 533 -20.54 -24.73 4.91
N MET A 534 -21.84 -24.77 5.20
CA MET A 534 -22.30 -25.06 6.56
C MET A 534 -21.90 -26.50 6.88
N ALA A 535 -21.18 -26.71 7.98
CA ALA A 535 -20.87 -28.04 8.46
C ALA A 535 -22.17 -28.85 8.60
N GLU A 536 -22.23 -30.03 7.97
CA GLU A 536 -23.35 -30.94 8.10
C GLU A 536 -23.49 -31.34 9.57
N LYS A 537 -24.44 -30.72 10.25
CA LYS A 537 -24.80 -31.08 11.62
C LYS A 537 -25.42 -32.48 11.60
N SER A 538 -24.91 -33.39 12.43
CA SER A 538 -25.49 -34.72 12.60
C SER A 538 -26.96 -34.60 13.03
N ILE A 539 -27.87 -35.08 12.17
CA ILE A 539 -29.32 -35.08 12.42
C ILE A 539 -29.66 -36.41 13.07
N SER A 540 -30.24 -36.34 14.28
CA SER A 540 -30.81 -37.52 14.93
C SER A 540 -32.31 -37.58 14.72
N ASP A 541 -32.80 -38.76 14.34
CA ASP A 541 -34.22 -39.09 14.27
C ASP A 541 -34.79 -39.54 15.64
N SER A 542 -33.95 -39.70 16.67
CA SER A 542 -34.39 -40.16 18.00
C SER A 542 -35.00 -39.04 18.85
N LEU A 543 -34.73 -37.76 18.52
CA LEU A 543 -35.15 -36.60 19.31
C LEU A 543 -36.24 -35.82 18.59
N GLU A 544 -37.38 -35.59 19.25
CA GLU A 544 -38.50 -34.81 18.73
C GLU A 544 -38.45 -33.37 19.25
N CYS A 545 -38.59 -32.39 18.36
CA CYS A 545 -38.68 -30.99 18.78
C CYS A 545 -40.04 -30.69 19.43
N GLY A 546 -40.06 -30.24 20.69
CA GLY A 546 -41.30 -29.88 21.38
C GLY A 546 -42.12 -28.75 20.75
N ARG A 547 -41.53 -27.94 19.85
CA ARG A 547 -42.23 -26.81 19.19
C ARG A 547 -42.86 -27.17 17.84
N CYS A 548 -42.18 -27.96 17.02
CA CYS A 548 -42.66 -28.32 15.68
C CYS A 548 -42.93 -29.82 15.48
N LYS A 549 -42.72 -30.65 16.50
CA LYS A 549 -42.93 -32.11 16.53
C LYS A 549 -42.25 -32.90 15.41
N LYS A 550 -41.21 -32.32 14.80
CA LYS A 550 -40.41 -32.98 13.75
C LYS A 550 -39.13 -33.54 14.37
N LYS A 551 -38.75 -34.73 13.92
CA LYS A 551 -37.56 -35.50 14.36
C LYS A 551 -36.27 -35.09 13.63
N LYS A 552 -36.11 -33.80 13.30
CA LYS A 552 -34.90 -33.26 12.66
C LYS A 552 -34.14 -32.39 13.66
N VAL A 553 -33.44 -33.05 14.58
CA VAL A 553 -32.75 -32.39 15.70
C VAL A 553 -31.28 -32.76 15.68
N SER A 554 -30.42 -31.74 15.69
CA SER A 554 -28.99 -31.93 15.93
C SER A 554 -28.73 -31.84 17.43
N TYR A 555 -27.90 -32.73 17.96
CA TYR A 555 -27.52 -32.70 19.38
C TYR A 555 -26.00 -32.69 19.54
N THR A 556 -25.54 -32.07 20.62
CA THR A 556 -24.13 -32.02 21.01
C THR A 556 -24.05 -32.15 22.53
N GLN A 557 -23.24 -33.08 23.02
CA GLN A 557 -23.04 -33.30 24.44
C GLN A 557 -21.80 -32.53 24.89
N ALA A 558 -21.92 -31.78 25.99
CA ALA A 558 -20.79 -31.10 26.60
C ALA A 558 -20.87 -31.18 28.13
N GLN A 559 -19.72 -31.43 28.76
CA GLN A 559 -19.61 -31.44 30.21
C GLN A 559 -19.52 -29.99 30.70
N THR A 560 -20.55 -29.52 31.41
CA THR A 560 -20.64 -28.12 31.87
C THR A 560 -20.43 -27.97 33.37
N ARG A 561 -20.18 -29.08 34.09
CA ARG A 561 -20.07 -29.17 35.57
C ARG A 561 -19.05 -30.23 35.99
N SER A 562 -18.79 -30.32 37.30
CA SER A 562 -17.82 -31.23 37.94
C SER A 562 -17.99 -32.70 37.51
N ALA A 563 -16.92 -33.49 37.63
CA ALA A 563 -16.82 -34.86 37.12
C ALA A 563 -17.90 -35.85 37.63
N ASP A 564 -18.57 -35.54 38.73
CA ASP A 564 -19.59 -36.40 39.36
C ASP A 564 -21.02 -36.21 38.80
N GLU A 565 -21.25 -35.31 37.84
CA GLU A 565 -22.56 -35.08 37.20
C GLU A 565 -22.59 -35.55 35.71
N PRO A 566 -23.74 -36.06 35.20
CA PRO A 566 -23.87 -36.54 33.83
C PRO A 566 -23.71 -35.41 32.78
N MET A 567 -23.27 -35.77 31.57
CA MET A 567 -23.06 -34.81 30.47
C MET A 567 -24.35 -34.10 30.07
N THR A 568 -24.29 -32.78 29.86
CA THR A 568 -25.43 -32.01 29.38
C THR A 568 -25.56 -32.12 27.87
N THR A 569 -26.74 -32.53 27.38
CA THR A 569 -27.05 -32.60 25.94
C THR A 569 -27.71 -31.30 25.49
N PHE A 570 -27.11 -30.64 24.51
CA PHE A 570 -27.66 -29.47 23.82
C PHE A 570 -28.29 -29.90 22.50
N CYS A 571 -29.55 -29.54 22.28
CA CYS A 571 -30.31 -29.90 21.08
C CYS A 571 -30.73 -28.65 20.30
N GLU A 572 -30.65 -28.71 18.98
CA GLU A 572 -31.11 -27.67 18.05
C GLU A 572 -31.98 -28.29 16.94
N CYS A 573 -33.21 -27.80 16.80
CA CYS A 573 -34.09 -28.23 15.72
C CYS A 573 -33.72 -27.56 14.39
N MET A 574 -33.43 -28.35 13.37
CA MET A 574 -33.09 -27.86 12.02
C MET A 574 -34.29 -27.30 11.24
N ASN A 575 -35.53 -27.56 11.67
CA ASN A 575 -36.73 -27.08 10.99
C ASN A 575 -37.29 -25.77 11.56
N CYS A 576 -37.09 -25.48 12.85
CA CYS A 576 -37.62 -24.27 13.49
C CYS A 576 -36.59 -23.47 14.29
N GLY A 577 -35.32 -23.92 14.32
CA GLY A 577 -34.24 -23.24 15.04
C GLY A 577 -34.36 -23.27 16.56
N ASN A 578 -35.33 -24.00 17.13
CA ASN A 578 -35.50 -24.07 18.58
C ASN A 578 -34.33 -24.80 19.24
N ARG A 579 -33.77 -24.23 20.30
CA ARG A 579 -32.64 -24.77 21.05
C ARG A 579 -33.05 -25.07 22.48
N TRP A 580 -32.72 -26.27 22.97
CA TRP A 580 -32.98 -26.67 24.36
C TRP A 580 -31.86 -27.55 24.88
N LYS A 581 -31.81 -27.75 26.20
CA LYS A 581 -30.83 -28.62 26.86
C LYS A 581 -31.51 -29.53 27.87
N PHE A 582 -30.96 -30.72 28.07
CA PHE A 582 -31.32 -31.62 29.17
C PHE A 582 -30.05 -32.33 29.67
N SER A 583 -30.01 -32.59 30.98
CA SER A 583 -28.89 -33.21 31.70
C SER A 583 -29.25 -34.61 32.14
#